data_AF-A0A351F5S9-F1
#
_entry.id   AF-A0A351F5S9-F1
#
_cell.length_a   1.000
_cell.length_b   1.000
_cell.length_c   1.000
_cell.angle_alpha   90.00
_cell.angle_beta   90.00
_cell.angle_gamma   90.00
#
_symmetry.space_group_name_H-M   'P 1'
#
loop_
_entity.id
_entity.type
_entity.pdbx_description
1 polymer ?
#
loop_
_entity_poly.entity_id
_entity_poly.type
_entity_poly.pdbx_seq_one_letter_code
_entity_poly.pdbx_strand_id
1 'polypeptide(L)'
;SGCVALQNVTLSKNINSIPDNMFFGCKELVGLSIPNGITTIKGSAFSGCSAIESINVPNSVTSIESYAFSKCSNLKKIKLPDGITKLSWGIFSECTSLQSIEIPKNVTSIEAESFRGCESLTSVVIPSYVTTVSKKAFEDCKALNSVTVPDVVTSFDDYAFNGCRMLKEINVPESLTSIGRGTFKDCSALKEVMLPESVTKIGGEAFENCGITSIKIPDAITDIENGTFKNCDWLGSVEFGNNLKKIKEFTFAGCHSLKSLKIPNGVTYIGMLAFNSCTELKSVFIPSSVTAILDNAFTNCPDMNIYYSGSREQWNSITLGYTEESFDPGNTIHFNSFGIPEKKSAINVTVNGNIISDHYYAKLKGAQSYRAVSLDMGFDTDIDYAKAKWTSKNSKYMQISENGHVTNKKFFGRSSDMTVTLFDSNNSAIAQKTVRLVLYRRESHLDILCHGGANHIPFMQLILDIFGF
;
A
#
# COMPACT_ATOMS: atom_id res chain seq x y z
N SER A 1 11.47 39.88 29.46
CA SER A 1 12.09 39.27 28.27
C SER A 1 13.60 39.40 28.35
N GLY A 2 14.35 38.35 27.98
CA GLY A 2 15.80 38.33 27.84
C GLY A 2 16.60 38.31 29.14
N CYS A 3 15.95 38.19 30.30
CA CYS A 3 16.62 38.15 31.60
C CYS A 3 17.23 36.76 31.82
N VAL A 4 18.35 36.46 31.15
CA VAL A 4 18.92 35.11 31.08
C VAL A 4 19.30 34.51 32.43
N ALA A 5 19.64 35.33 33.42
CA ALA A 5 19.98 34.93 34.79
C ALA A 5 18.80 35.00 35.79
N LEU A 6 17.58 35.32 35.32
CA LEU A 6 16.41 35.37 36.19
C LEU A 6 16.00 33.96 36.61
N GLN A 7 16.18 33.63 37.88
CA GLN A 7 15.84 32.30 38.41
C GLN A 7 14.46 32.23 39.06
N ASN A 8 14.04 33.30 39.75
CA ASN A 8 12.81 33.34 40.53
C ASN A 8 12.04 34.63 40.29
N VAL A 9 10.72 34.53 40.20
CA VAL A 9 9.82 35.69 40.09
C VAL A 9 8.53 35.43 40.86
N THR A 10 8.01 36.46 41.53
CA THR A 10 6.68 36.44 42.13
C THR A 10 5.76 37.35 41.32
N LEU A 11 4.67 36.80 40.80
CA LEU A 11 3.64 37.56 40.12
C LEU A 11 2.65 38.16 41.13
N SER A 12 2.23 39.40 40.88
CA SER A 12 1.17 40.05 41.68
C SER A 12 -0.15 39.28 41.56
N LYS A 13 -0.96 39.25 42.62
CA LYS A 13 -2.31 38.66 42.56
C LYS A 13 -3.33 39.53 41.80
N ASN A 14 -2.96 40.79 41.50
CA ASN A 14 -3.87 41.78 40.89
C ASN A 14 -3.77 41.81 39.35
N ILE A 15 -2.95 40.97 38.73
CA ILE A 15 -2.90 40.84 37.28
C ILE A 15 -3.88 39.77 36.81
N ASN A 16 -4.51 40.02 35.66
CA ASN A 16 -5.46 39.12 35.01
C ASN A 16 -4.88 38.39 33.80
N SER A 17 -3.68 38.75 33.34
CA SER A 17 -3.03 38.15 32.20
C SER A 17 -1.52 38.17 32.32
N ILE A 18 -0.86 37.21 31.68
CA ILE A 18 0.58 37.21 31.44
C ILE A 18 0.78 37.75 30.02
N PRO A 19 1.34 38.96 29.85
CA PRO A 19 1.52 39.61 28.55
C PRO A 19 2.51 38.90 27.62
N ASP A 20 2.48 39.30 26.35
CA ASP A 20 3.36 38.80 25.32
C ASP A 20 4.83 38.92 25.74
N ASN A 21 5.60 37.85 25.52
CA ASN A 21 7.03 37.80 25.75
C ASN A 21 7.50 38.14 27.19
N MET A 22 6.61 38.15 28.21
CA MET A 22 6.96 38.59 29.57
C MET A 22 8.24 37.93 30.10
N PHE A 23 8.36 36.61 29.96
CA PHE A 23 9.51 35.79 30.34
C PHE A 23 10.26 35.18 29.14
N PHE A 24 10.03 35.69 27.93
CA PHE A 24 10.73 35.19 26.74
C PHE A 24 12.25 35.16 26.96
N GLY A 25 12.89 34.01 26.72
CA GLY A 25 14.34 33.83 26.83
C GLY A 25 14.91 33.91 28.25
N CYS A 26 14.09 33.85 29.30
CA CYS A 26 14.58 33.73 30.68
C CYS A 26 15.09 32.31 30.96
N LYS A 27 16.28 32.00 30.42
CA LYS A 27 16.83 30.64 30.34
C LYS A 27 17.04 29.94 31.68
N GLU A 28 17.32 30.68 32.74
CA GLU A 28 17.52 30.15 34.10
C GLU A 28 16.26 30.16 34.98
N LEU A 29 15.09 30.55 34.45
CA LEU A 29 13.85 30.57 35.23
C LEU A 29 13.44 29.13 35.54
N VAL A 30 13.57 28.71 36.81
CA VAL A 30 13.31 27.31 37.22
C VAL A 30 11.81 27.03 37.42
N GLY A 31 11.01 28.08 37.61
CA GLY A 31 9.57 27.98 37.77
C GLY A 31 8.97 29.27 38.33
N LEU A 32 7.65 29.35 38.30
CA LEU A 32 6.88 30.38 38.99
C LEU A 32 5.49 29.86 39.37
N SER A 33 4.89 30.47 40.39
CA SER A 33 3.47 30.25 40.70
C SER A 33 2.62 31.22 39.89
N ILE A 34 1.83 30.70 38.95
CA ILE A 34 0.82 31.50 38.22
C ILE A 34 -0.39 31.72 39.15
N PRO A 35 -0.76 32.98 39.49
CA PRO A 35 -1.90 33.25 40.37
C PRO A 35 -3.26 32.84 39.77
N ASN A 36 -4.21 32.41 40.61
CA ASN A 36 -5.59 32.06 40.20
C ASN A 36 -6.41 33.22 39.61
N GLY A 37 -5.89 34.45 39.60
CA GLY A 37 -6.52 35.61 38.94
C GLY A 37 -6.22 35.69 37.44
N ILE A 38 -5.22 34.93 36.96
CA ILE A 38 -4.82 34.94 35.55
C ILE A 38 -5.85 34.17 34.72
N THR A 39 -6.39 34.82 33.69
CA THR A 39 -7.31 34.23 32.72
C THR A 39 -6.65 33.98 31.37
N THR A 40 -5.58 34.71 31.04
CA THR A 40 -4.90 34.60 29.73
C THR A 40 -3.38 34.53 29.89
N ILE A 41 -2.74 33.62 29.15
CA ILE A 41 -1.29 33.59 28.92
C ILE A 41 -1.06 33.93 27.44
N LYS A 42 -0.45 35.08 27.18
CA LYS A 42 -0.27 35.59 25.81
C LYS A 42 0.93 34.98 25.08
N GLY A 43 1.08 35.37 23.82
CA GLY A 43 2.05 34.81 22.88
C GLY A 43 3.48 34.83 23.42
N SER A 44 4.18 33.71 23.27
CA SER A 44 5.60 33.57 23.65
C SER A 44 5.92 33.93 25.11
N ALA A 45 4.92 33.99 26.01
CA ALA A 45 5.09 34.47 27.39
C ALA A 45 6.22 33.77 28.15
N PHE A 46 6.41 32.46 27.96
CA PHE A 46 7.48 31.66 28.55
C PHE A 46 8.39 31.03 27.51
N SER A 47 8.37 31.51 26.27
CA SER A 47 9.16 30.85 25.22
C SER A 47 10.66 30.94 25.53
N GLY A 48 11.39 29.84 25.41
CA GLY A 48 12.82 29.78 25.70
C GLY A 48 13.17 29.78 27.19
N CYS A 49 12.21 29.61 28.09
CA CYS A 49 12.46 29.35 29.51
C CYS A 49 12.98 27.91 29.71
N SER A 50 14.22 27.67 29.28
CA SER A 50 14.81 26.34 29.18
C SER A 50 15.02 25.62 30.51
N ALA A 51 15.00 26.31 31.65
CA ALA A 51 15.16 25.72 32.98
C ALA A 51 13.85 25.26 33.65
N ILE A 52 12.68 25.60 33.11
CA ILE A 52 11.39 25.17 33.68
C ILE A 52 11.22 23.66 33.47
N GLU A 53 11.22 22.88 34.55
CA GLU A 53 10.95 21.43 34.47
C GLU A 53 9.46 21.07 34.57
N SER A 54 8.70 21.88 35.29
CA SER A 54 7.25 21.74 35.43
C SER A 54 6.61 23.10 35.70
N ILE A 55 5.39 23.30 35.18
CA ILE A 55 4.60 24.49 35.47
C ILE A 55 3.14 24.11 35.67
N ASN A 56 2.51 24.68 36.70
CA ASN A 56 1.10 24.50 36.96
C ASN A 56 0.32 25.71 36.41
N VAL A 57 -0.53 25.47 35.41
CA VAL A 57 -1.41 26.50 34.86
C VAL A 57 -2.76 26.41 35.59
N PRO A 58 -3.20 27.45 36.32
CA PRO A 58 -4.42 27.39 37.12
C PRO A 58 -5.67 27.31 36.22
N ASN A 59 -6.73 26.66 36.72
CA ASN A 59 -8.00 26.49 36.01
C ASN A 59 -8.73 27.80 35.69
N SER A 60 -8.30 28.93 36.26
CA SER A 60 -8.77 30.26 35.88
C SER A 60 -8.35 30.65 34.46
N VAL A 61 -7.30 30.03 33.92
CA VAL A 61 -6.79 30.29 32.56
C VAL A 61 -7.72 29.65 31.53
N THR A 62 -8.28 30.48 30.67
CA THR A 62 -9.18 30.09 29.58
C THR A 62 -8.54 30.26 28.20
N SER A 63 -7.40 30.95 28.11
CA SER A 63 -6.66 31.14 26.85
C SER A 63 -5.15 31.08 27.05
N ILE A 64 -4.49 30.28 26.20
CA ILE A 64 -3.03 30.21 26.08
C ILE A 64 -2.67 30.39 24.60
N GLU A 65 -1.99 31.48 24.29
CA GLU A 65 -1.72 31.89 22.91
C GLU A 65 -0.45 31.24 22.32
N SER A 66 -0.20 31.51 21.05
CA SER A 66 0.83 30.87 20.25
C SER A 66 2.22 30.95 20.89
N TYR A 67 2.97 29.85 20.79
CA TYR A 67 4.34 29.72 21.30
C TYR A 67 4.52 29.98 22.81
N ALA A 68 3.45 30.08 23.61
CA ALA A 68 3.54 30.46 25.02
C ALA A 68 4.59 29.66 25.82
N PHE A 69 4.77 28.37 25.51
CA PHE A 69 5.77 27.49 26.14
C PHE A 69 6.79 26.93 25.14
N SER A 70 6.92 27.50 23.93
CA SER A 70 7.87 27.00 22.93
C SER A 70 9.32 27.08 23.44
N LYS A 71 10.15 26.07 23.18
CA LYS A 71 11.56 26.00 23.60
C LYS A 71 11.76 25.99 25.12
N CYS A 72 10.74 25.62 25.90
CA CYS A 72 10.92 25.19 27.29
C CYS A 72 11.54 23.79 27.31
N SER A 73 12.81 23.68 26.88
CA SER A 73 13.46 22.42 26.54
C SER A 73 13.55 21.40 27.68
N ASN A 74 13.56 21.83 28.95
CA ASN A 74 13.56 20.94 30.11
C ASN A 74 12.16 20.64 30.66
N LEU A 75 11.08 21.18 30.07
CA LEU A 75 9.72 20.97 30.54
C LEU A 75 9.33 19.50 30.36
N LYS A 76 9.27 18.75 31.46
CA LYS A 76 8.94 17.30 31.45
C LYS A 76 7.45 17.04 31.52
N LYS A 77 6.72 17.90 32.22
CA LYS A 77 5.27 17.79 32.46
C LYS A 77 4.64 19.16 32.63
N ILE A 78 3.45 19.32 32.05
CA ILE A 78 2.58 20.48 32.27
C ILE A 78 1.16 20.00 32.51
N LYS A 79 0.47 20.62 33.45
CA LYS A 79 -0.98 20.44 33.61
C LYS A 79 -1.68 21.60 32.90
N LEU A 80 -2.45 21.28 31.87
CA LEU A 80 -3.29 22.23 31.16
C LEU A 80 -4.61 22.47 31.95
N PRO A 81 -5.16 23.69 31.91
CA PRO A 81 -6.44 23.99 32.55
C PRO A 81 -7.62 23.43 31.75
N ASP A 82 -8.69 23.02 32.42
CA ASP A 82 -9.87 22.40 31.75
C ASP A 82 -10.66 23.35 30.83
N GLY A 83 -10.46 24.66 31.01
CA GLY A 83 -11.21 25.73 30.35
C GLY A 83 -10.71 26.14 28.96
N ILE A 84 -9.56 25.62 28.49
CA ILE A 84 -9.07 25.93 27.15
C ILE A 84 -9.80 25.11 26.09
N THR A 85 -10.03 25.73 24.95
CA THR A 85 -10.73 25.12 23.80
C THR A 85 -9.80 24.77 22.65
N LYS A 86 -8.52 25.18 22.72
CA LYS A 86 -7.53 24.92 21.67
C LYS A 86 -6.11 24.85 22.22
N LEU A 87 -5.25 24.11 21.52
CA LEU A 87 -3.80 24.23 21.62
C LEU A 87 -3.34 25.13 20.46
N SER A 88 -2.88 26.34 20.80
CA SER A 88 -2.50 27.36 19.82
C SER A 88 -1.19 27.03 19.10
N TRP A 89 -0.97 27.66 17.95
CA TRP A 89 0.20 27.45 17.10
C TRP A 89 1.50 27.36 17.91
N GLY A 90 2.22 26.25 17.76
CA GLY A 90 3.55 26.07 18.35
C GLY A 90 3.61 26.15 19.88
N ILE A 91 2.48 26.01 20.59
CA ILE A 91 2.39 26.21 22.05
C ILE A 91 3.48 25.45 22.83
N PHE A 92 3.84 24.23 22.42
CA PHE A 92 4.91 23.40 23.01
C PHE A 92 6.02 23.07 22.00
N SER A 93 6.16 23.85 20.92
CA SER A 93 7.20 23.61 19.91
C SER A 93 8.59 23.64 20.54
N GLU A 94 9.39 22.60 20.32
CA GLU A 94 10.73 22.36 20.85
C GLU A 94 10.80 22.20 22.38
N CYS A 95 9.72 21.75 23.03
CA CYS A 95 9.75 21.20 24.40
C CYS A 95 10.36 19.79 24.40
N THR A 96 11.65 19.68 24.10
CA THR A 96 12.34 18.41 23.81
C THR A 96 12.27 17.37 24.95
N SER A 97 12.12 17.80 26.20
CA SER A 97 11.98 16.90 27.37
C SER A 97 10.54 16.54 27.73
N LEU A 98 9.52 17.05 27.03
CA LEU A 98 8.12 16.79 27.37
C LEU A 98 7.78 15.32 27.10
N GLN A 99 7.55 14.54 28.16
CA GLN A 99 7.37 13.08 28.06
C GLN A 99 5.90 12.68 27.83
N SER A 100 4.98 13.42 28.45
CA SER A 100 3.55 13.14 28.40
C SER A 100 2.77 14.44 28.52
N ILE A 101 1.61 14.50 27.86
CA ILE A 101 0.65 15.58 28.01
C ILE A 101 -0.77 15.02 28.08
N GLU A 102 -1.56 15.56 29.02
CA GLU A 102 -3.01 15.34 29.07
C GLU A 102 -3.67 16.54 28.39
N ILE A 103 -4.24 16.32 27.21
CA ILE A 103 -4.96 17.37 26.47
C ILE A 103 -6.40 17.43 27.01
N PRO A 104 -6.89 18.60 27.47
CA PRO A 104 -8.24 18.72 28.00
C PRO A 104 -9.31 18.29 26.98
N LYS A 105 -10.34 17.58 27.45
CA LYS A 105 -11.42 17.03 26.60
C LYS A 105 -12.21 18.06 25.78
N ASN A 106 -12.22 19.31 26.22
CA ASN A 106 -12.93 20.41 25.57
C ASN A 106 -12.13 21.05 24.43
N VAL A 107 -10.88 20.62 24.22
CA VAL A 107 -10.05 21.08 23.12
C VAL A 107 -10.64 20.59 21.80
N THR A 108 -10.99 21.53 20.93
CA THR A 108 -11.55 21.28 19.60
C THR A 108 -10.53 21.43 18.48
N SER A 109 -9.36 22.01 18.75
CA SER A 109 -8.26 22.12 17.79
C SER A 109 -6.88 21.98 18.40
N ILE A 110 -6.00 21.28 17.69
CA ILE A 110 -4.55 21.25 17.91
C ILE A 110 -3.93 21.95 16.70
N GLU A 111 -3.54 23.22 16.85
CA GLU A 111 -3.04 24.03 15.74
C GLU A 111 -1.64 23.56 15.28
N ALA A 112 -1.20 24.07 14.12
CA ALA A 112 0.08 23.73 13.53
C ALA A 112 1.25 23.85 14.51
N GLU A 113 2.21 22.92 14.38
CA GLU A 113 3.46 22.87 15.16
C GLU A 113 3.29 22.74 16.69
N SER A 114 2.07 22.48 17.20
CA SER A 114 1.78 22.46 18.65
C SER A 114 2.77 21.64 19.48
N PHE A 115 3.23 20.50 18.97
CA PHE A 115 4.22 19.61 19.60
C PHE A 115 5.45 19.36 18.71
N ARG A 116 5.72 20.22 17.72
CA ARG A 116 6.88 20.07 16.85
C ARG A 116 8.17 19.98 17.69
N GLY A 117 9.00 18.97 17.49
CA GLY A 117 10.27 18.79 18.21
C GLY A 117 10.11 18.39 19.69
N CYS A 118 8.94 17.90 20.12
CA CYS A 118 8.79 17.27 21.43
C CYS A 118 9.42 15.86 21.43
N GLU A 119 10.75 15.80 21.35
CA GLU A 119 11.48 14.56 21.06
C GLU A 119 11.25 13.42 22.07
N SER A 120 10.95 13.76 23.33
CA SER A 120 10.70 12.78 24.41
C SER A 120 9.23 12.35 24.54
N LEU A 121 8.31 12.92 23.76
CA LEU A 121 6.87 12.66 23.90
C LEU A 121 6.56 11.24 23.42
N THR A 122 6.12 10.37 24.33
CA THR A 122 5.95 8.94 24.01
C THR A 122 4.56 8.59 23.50
N SER A 123 3.53 9.31 23.95
CA SER A 123 2.13 9.04 23.60
C SER A 123 1.27 10.29 23.62
N VAL A 124 0.29 10.35 22.72
CA VAL A 124 -0.71 11.43 22.68
C VAL A 124 -2.10 10.86 22.42
N VAL A 125 -3.09 11.38 23.16
CA VAL A 125 -4.51 11.15 22.89
C VAL A 125 -5.08 12.42 22.27
N ILE A 126 -5.51 12.33 21.01
CA ILE A 126 -6.13 13.45 20.31
C ILE A 126 -7.60 13.57 20.74
N PRO A 127 -8.08 14.74 21.20
CA PRO A 127 -9.45 14.90 21.68
C PRO A 127 -10.52 14.63 20.62
N SER A 128 -11.68 14.12 21.04
CA SER A 128 -12.76 13.62 20.17
C SER A 128 -13.44 14.67 19.28
N TYR A 129 -13.16 15.96 19.45
CA TYR A 129 -13.70 17.05 18.62
C TYR A 129 -12.71 17.54 17.56
N VAL A 130 -11.47 17.06 17.58
CA VAL A 130 -10.44 17.43 16.61
C VAL A 130 -10.71 16.69 15.31
N THR A 131 -10.97 17.44 14.23
CA THR A 131 -11.24 16.88 12.90
C THR A 131 -10.00 16.79 12.01
N THR A 132 -8.91 17.44 12.39
CA THR A 132 -7.68 17.54 11.58
C THR A 132 -6.46 17.43 12.47
N VAL A 133 -5.52 16.57 12.10
CA VAL A 133 -4.16 16.63 12.66
C VAL A 133 -3.36 17.63 11.84
N SER A 134 -3.20 18.83 12.39
CA SER A 134 -2.65 19.98 11.66
C SER A 134 -1.19 19.83 11.26
N LYS A 135 -0.80 20.67 10.29
CA LYS A 135 0.54 20.71 9.73
C LYS A 135 1.62 20.70 10.82
N LYS A 136 2.55 19.76 10.71
CA LYS A 136 3.69 19.60 11.65
C LYS A 136 3.31 19.46 13.12
N ALA A 137 2.06 19.10 13.46
CA ALA A 137 1.60 19.06 14.85
C ALA A 137 2.50 18.20 15.74
N PHE A 138 3.03 17.09 15.22
CA PHE A 138 3.93 16.17 15.89
C PHE A 138 5.26 15.93 15.12
N GLU A 139 5.64 16.85 14.23
CA GLU A 139 6.93 16.76 13.51
C GLU A 139 8.08 16.59 14.53
N ASP A 140 9.01 15.67 14.27
CA ASP A 140 10.17 15.34 15.12
C ASP A 140 9.83 14.90 16.57
N CYS A 141 8.62 14.39 16.83
CA CYS A 141 8.32 13.66 18.07
C CYS A 141 8.95 12.26 18.03
N LYS A 142 10.29 12.20 18.13
CA LYS A 142 11.10 11.00 17.86
C LYS A 142 10.76 9.79 18.74
N ALA A 143 10.35 10.01 20.00
CA ALA A 143 9.96 8.95 20.94
C ALA A 143 8.48 8.52 20.82
N LEU A 144 7.68 9.21 20.00
CA LEU A 144 6.25 8.98 19.88
C LEU A 144 6.00 7.60 19.28
N ASN A 145 5.44 6.71 20.08
CA ASN A 145 5.18 5.32 19.70
C ASN A 145 3.70 4.94 19.72
N SER A 146 2.85 5.79 20.31
CA SER A 146 1.40 5.57 20.39
C SER A 146 0.64 6.88 20.17
N VAL A 147 -0.27 6.90 19.20
CA VAL A 147 -1.17 8.02 18.94
C VAL A 147 -2.60 7.50 18.89
N THR A 148 -3.47 8.02 19.75
CA THR A 148 -4.91 7.74 19.65
C THR A 148 -5.56 8.82 18.80
N VAL A 149 -5.98 8.44 17.59
CA VAL A 149 -6.69 9.29 16.64
C VAL A 149 -8.19 9.02 16.78
N PRO A 150 -9.05 10.04 16.96
CA PRO A 150 -10.49 9.85 17.05
C PRO A 150 -11.12 9.64 15.69
N ASP A 151 -12.24 8.91 15.67
CA ASP A 151 -12.96 8.51 14.45
C ASP A 151 -13.51 9.67 13.60
N VAL A 152 -13.51 10.89 14.13
CA VAL A 152 -13.98 12.10 13.44
C VAL A 152 -12.89 12.81 12.62
N VAL A 153 -11.63 12.35 12.70
CA VAL A 153 -10.53 12.98 11.96
C VAL A 153 -10.63 12.70 10.46
N THR A 154 -10.77 13.76 9.67
CA THR A 154 -10.92 13.69 8.22
C THR A 154 -9.65 14.00 7.44
N SER A 155 -8.64 14.61 8.08
CA SER A 155 -7.34 14.88 7.44
C SER A 155 -6.14 14.77 8.39
N PHE A 156 -5.04 14.27 7.84
CA PHE A 156 -3.69 14.48 8.37
C PHE A 156 -2.98 15.45 7.43
N ASP A 157 -2.61 16.63 7.94
CA ASP A 157 -1.98 17.65 7.12
C ASP A 157 -0.47 17.39 6.92
N ASP A 158 0.16 18.25 6.12
CA ASP A 158 1.56 18.14 5.74
C ASP A 158 2.47 17.96 6.97
N TYR A 159 3.34 16.95 6.90
CA TYR A 159 4.36 16.64 7.91
C TYR A 159 3.84 16.42 9.33
N ALA A 160 2.55 16.10 9.51
CA ALA A 160 1.93 15.98 10.83
C ALA A 160 2.66 15.03 11.79
N PHE A 161 3.24 13.93 11.29
CA PHE A 161 4.04 12.94 12.03
C PHE A 161 5.45 12.75 11.44
N ASN A 162 5.93 13.70 10.65
CA ASN A 162 7.26 13.63 10.04
C ASN A 162 8.33 13.41 11.12
N GLY A 163 9.23 12.43 10.96
CA GLY A 163 10.30 12.15 11.92
C GLY A 163 9.87 11.44 13.21
N CYS A 164 8.63 10.93 13.30
CA CYS A 164 8.18 10.07 14.41
C CYS A 164 8.77 8.65 14.32
N ARG A 165 10.09 8.55 14.50
CA ARG A 165 10.90 7.33 14.26
C ARG A 165 10.51 6.12 15.11
N MET A 166 9.79 6.30 16.21
CA MET A 166 9.33 5.22 17.09
C MET A 166 7.86 4.82 16.86
N LEU A 167 7.14 5.49 15.96
CA LEU A 167 5.74 5.20 15.67
C LEU A 167 5.64 3.87 14.92
N LYS A 168 5.09 2.84 15.58
CA LYS A 168 5.04 1.48 15.05
C LYS A 168 3.78 1.20 14.23
N GLU A 169 2.69 1.78 14.69
CA GLU A 169 1.35 1.65 14.15
C GLU A 169 0.60 2.96 14.35
N ILE A 170 -0.37 3.21 13.50
CA ILE A 170 -1.34 4.29 13.68
C ILE A 170 -2.70 3.78 13.23
N ASN A 171 -3.71 3.94 14.08
CA ASN A 171 -5.08 3.66 13.68
C ASN A 171 -5.56 4.80 12.78
N VAL A 172 -5.75 4.51 11.50
CA VAL A 172 -6.31 5.46 10.54
C VAL A 172 -7.83 5.36 10.59
N PRO A 173 -8.56 6.44 10.93
CA PRO A 173 -10.02 6.37 11.06
C PRO A 173 -10.70 6.27 9.70
N GLU A 174 -11.85 5.57 9.63
CA GLU A 174 -12.67 5.40 8.42
C GLU A 174 -13.22 6.72 7.83
N SER A 175 -13.17 7.83 8.59
CA SER A 175 -13.54 9.15 8.09
C SER A 175 -12.38 9.89 7.41
N LEU A 176 -11.15 9.34 7.44
CA LEU A 176 -9.98 10.00 6.85
C LEU A 176 -10.14 10.07 5.33
N THR A 177 -10.04 11.29 4.80
CA THR A 177 -10.17 11.55 3.36
C THR A 177 -8.86 11.95 2.70
N SER A 178 -7.88 12.43 3.49
CA SER A 178 -6.63 12.97 2.96
C SER A 178 -5.44 12.78 3.90
N ILE A 179 -4.29 12.44 3.29
CA ILE A 179 -2.96 12.40 3.90
C ILE A 179 -2.10 13.44 3.17
N GLY A 180 -1.54 14.38 3.92
CA GLY A 180 -0.72 15.47 3.42
C GLY A 180 0.67 15.04 2.94
N ARG A 181 1.43 16.01 2.44
CA ARG A 181 2.82 15.80 2.01
C ARG A 181 3.68 15.42 3.22
N GLY A 182 4.48 14.37 3.10
CA GLY A 182 5.45 13.98 4.13
C GLY A 182 4.85 13.62 5.49
N THR A 183 3.54 13.33 5.58
CA THR A 183 2.85 13.11 6.86
C THR A 183 3.54 12.08 7.74
N PHE A 184 3.99 10.95 7.19
CA PHE A 184 4.72 9.89 7.90
C PHE A 184 6.18 9.77 7.45
N LYS A 185 6.73 10.78 6.77
CA LYS A 185 8.13 10.76 6.34
C LYS A 185 9.05 10.47 7.53
N ASP A 186 10.06 9.63 7.32
CA ASP A 186 11.02 9.20 8.35
C ASP A 186 10.39 8.47 9.57
N CYS A 187 9.17 7.94 9.45
CA CYS A 187 8.56 7.01 10.42
C CYS A 187 9.12 5.60 10.22
N SER A 188 10.41 5.41 10.44
CA SER A 188 11.12 4.17 10.11
C SER A 188 10.67 2.93 10.91
N ALA A 189 9.99 3.10 12.04
CA ALA A 189 9.40 1.99 12.80
C ALA A 189 7.98 1.60 12.34
N LEU A 190 7.34 2.39 11.47
CA LEU A 190 5.95 2.19 11.04
C LEU A 190 5.89 0.99 10.09
N LYS A 191 5.30 -0.11 10.54
CA LYS A 191 5.30 -1.39 9.79
C LYS A 191 4.07 -1.58 8.92
N GLU A 192 2.92 -1.15 9.42
CA GLU A 192 1.64 -1.38 8.80
C GLU A 192 0.81 -0.09 8.88
N VAL A 193 0.14 0.20 7.76
CA VAL A 193 -0.84 1.30 7.65
C VAL A 193 -2.00 0.77 6.83
N MET A 194 -3.17 0.69 7.45
CA MET A 194 -4.41 0.35 6.75
C MET A 194 -5.06 1.65 6.30
N LEU A 195 -5.11 1.87 4.98
CA LEU A 195 -5.79 3.03 4.40
C LEU A 195 -7.26 2.68 4.14
N PRO A 196 -8.23 3.42 4.70
CA PRO A 196 -9.65 3.19 4.41
C PRO A 196 -9.99 3.65 2.98
N GLU A 197 -11.07 3.09 2.43
CA GLU A 197 -11.52 3.40 1.06
C GLU A 197 -12.00 4.86 0.89
N SER A 198 -12.23 5.57 2.00
CA SER A 198 -12.51 7.00 2.04
C SER A 198 -11.33 7.88 1.66
N VAL A 199 -10.09 7.37 1.70
CA VAL A 199 -8.89 8.16 1.37
C VAL A 199 -8.84 8.43 -0.12
N THR A 200 -8.96 9.71 -0.49
CA THR A 200 -8.97 10.19 -1.88
C THR A 200 -7.67 10.88 -2.28
N LYS A 201 -6.79 11.17 -1.33
CA LYS A 201 -5.53 11.87 -1.57
C LYS A 201 -4.42 11.41 -0.63
N ILE A 202 -3.25 11.12 -1.21
CA ILE A 202 -1.99 10.85 -0.51
C ILE A 202 -0.94 11.80 -1.08
N GLY A 203 -0.37 12.66 -0.24
CA GLY A 203 0.64 13.63 -0.64
C GLY A 203 1.97 13.01 -1.07
N GLY A 204 2.79 13.80 -1.75
CA GLY A 204 4.16 13.41 -2.08
C GLY A 204 4.97 13.15 -0.81
N GLU A 205 5.93 12.23 -0.89
CA GLU A 205 6.81 11.85 0.23
C GLU A 205 6.07 11.35 1.48
N ALA A 206 4.75 11.10 1.43
CA ALA A 206 3.93 10.84 2.62
C ALA A 206 4.44 9.67 3.47
N PHE A 207 5.07 8.67 2.85
CA PHE A 207 5.69 7.53 3.50
C PHE A 207 7.18 7.39 3.13
N GLU A 208 7.87 8.47 2.74
CA GLU A 208 9.31 8.40 2.44
C GLU A 208 10.10 7.89 3.68
N ASN A 209 11.01 6.94 3.49
CA ASN A 209 11.80 6.29 4.55
C ASN A 209 10.96 5.61 5.65
N CYS A 210 9.76 5.10 5.33
CA CYS A 210 8.96 4.30 6.26
C CYS A 210 9.39 2.82 6.33
N GLY A 211 9.14 2.18 7.47
CA GLY A 211 9.38 0.75 7.69
C GLY A 211 8.27 -0.17 7.17
N ILE A 212 7.39 0.33 6.29
CA ILE A 212 6.19 -0.40 5.87
C ILE A 212 6.57 -1.62 5.04
N THR A 213 5.89 -2.76 5.28
CA THR A 213 6.16 -4.00 4.54
C THR A 213 5.19 -4.26 3.41
N SER A 214 3.98 -3.71 3.51
CA SER A 214 2.92 -3.83 2.52
C SER A 214 2.01 -2.61 2.56
N ILE A 215 1.42 -2.27 1.42
CA ILE A 215 0.41 -1.21 1.36
C ILE A 215 -0.70 -1.55 0.36
N LYS A 216 -1.94 -1.29 0.76
CA LYS A 216 -3.11 -1.29 -0.14
C LYS A 216 -3.48 0.16 -0.47
N ILE A 217 -3.42 0.51 -1.74
CA ILE A 217 -3.82 1.82 -2.24
C ILE A 217 -5.32 1.78 -2.53
N PRO A 218 -6.14 2.65 -1.90
CA PRO A 218 -7.59 2.68 -2.13
C PRO A 218 -8.02 2.91 -3.58
N ASP A 219 -9.22 2.45 -3.93
CA ASP A 219 -9.79 2.60 -5.28
C ASP A 219 -10.01 4.06 -5.67
N ALA A 220 -10.19 4.97 -4.72
CA ALA A 220 -10.40 6.40 -4.99
C ALA A 220 -9.13 7.15 -5.44
N ILE A 221 -7.94 6.55 -5.26
CA ILE A 221 -6.67 7.19 -5.63
C ILE A 221 -6.45 7.09 -7.15
N THR A 222 -6.39 8.23 -7.82
CA THR A 222 -6.08 8.31 -9.26
C THR A 222 -4.60 8.52 -9.55
N ASP A 223 -3.85 9.10 -8.61
CA ASP A 223 -2.44 9.43 -8.80
C ASP A 223 -1.70 9.17 -7.49
N ILE A 224 -0.57 8.44 -7.56
CA ILE A 224 0.37 8.36 -6.44
C ILE A 224 1.43 9.42 -6.65
N GLU A 225 1.55 10.34 -5.69
CA GLU A 225 2.39 11.52 -5.76
C GLU A 225 3.90 11.19 -5.72
N ASN A 226 4.71 12.23 -5.96
CA ASN A 226 6.16 12.11 -6.09
C ASN A 226 6.77 11.58 -4.80
N GLY A 227 7.60 10.53 -4.92
CA GLY A 227 8.34 9.96 -3.79
C GLY A 227 7.49 9.40 -2.65
N THR A 228 6.18 9.16 -2.84
CA THR A 228 5.26 8.75 -1.75
C THR A 228 5.78 7.58 -0.93
N PHE A 229 6.42 6.58 -1.53
CA PHE A 229 7.00 5.40 -0.86
C PHE A 229 8.52 5.29 -1.07
N LYS A 230 9.19 6.39 -1.40
CA LYS A 230 10.64 6.40 -1.64
C LYS A 230 11.39 5.88 -0.41
N ASN A 231 12.38 5.03 -0.63
CA ASN A 231 13.22 4.39 0.39
C ASN A 231 12.42 3.62 1.46
N CYS A 232 11.24 3.09 1.11
CA CYS A 232 10.58 2.08 1.93
C CYS A 232 11.29 0.74 1.71
N ASP A 233 12.47 0.57 2.29
CA ASP A 233 13.38 -0.57 2.04
C ASP A 233 12.71 -1.94 2.24
N TRP A 234 11.74 -2.01 3.15
CA TRP A 234 11.04 -3.23 3.54
C TRP A 234 9.73 -3.47 2.77
N LEU A 235 9.32 -2.55 1.90
CA LEU A 235 8.08 -2.65 1.14
C LEU A 235 8.17 -3.79 0.11
N GLY A 236 7.59 -4.93 0.45
CA GLY A 236 7.63 -6.14 -0.36
C GLY A 236 6.39 -6.36 -1.24
N SER A 237 5.26 -5.75 -0.89
CA SER A 237 4.01 -5.87 -1.65
C SER A 237 3.22 -4.56 -1.72
N VAL A 238 2.63 -4.33 -2.88
CA VAL A 238 1.74 -3.19 -3.14
C VAL A 238 0.50 -3.71 -3.86
N GLU A 239 -0.66 -3.47 -3.28
CA GLU A 239 -1.96 -3.70 -3.92
C GLU A 239 -2.51 -2.35 -4.38
N PHE A 240 -2.77 -2.21 -5.68
CA PHE A 240 -3.30 -0.97 -6.23
C PHE A 240 -4.81 -1.01 -6.39
N GLY A 241 -5.45 0.12 -6.11
CA GLY A 241 -6.81 0.38 -6.53
C GLY A 241 -6.97 0.43 -8.06
N ASN A 242 -8.18 0.15 -8.52
CA ASN A 242 -8.50 -0.05 -9.93
C ASN A 242 -8.52 1.24 -10.76
N ASN A 243 -8.61 2.41 -10.12
CA ASN A 243 -8.73 3.70 -10.82
C ASN A 243 -7.40 4.45 -11.00
N LEU A 244 -6.29 3.87 -10.58
CA LEU A 244 -4.97 4.49 -10.68
C LEU A 244 -4.63 4.83 -12.14
N LYS A 245 -4.19 6.06 -12.38
CA LYS A 245 -3.81 6.63 -13.68
C LYS A 245 -2.32 6.87 -13.79
N LYS A 246 -1.67 7.28 -12.70
CA LYS A 246 -0.25 7.66 -12.73
C LYS A 246 0.52 7.17 -11.51
N ILE A 247 1.73 6.68 -11.78
CA ILE A 247 2.78 6.47 -10.78
C ILE A 247 3.83 7.55 -11.05
N LYS A 248 3.95 8.55 -10.17
CA LYS A 248 4.80 9.71 -10.43
C LYS A 248 6.29 9.44 -10.14
N GLU A 249 7.09 10.49 -10.23
CA GLU A 249 8.54 10.40 -10.10
C GLU A 249 8.95 9.90 -8.72
N PHE A 250 9.96 9.03 -8.67
CA PHE A 250 10.53 8.46 -7.45
C PHE A 250 9.56 7.68 -6.55
N THR A 251 8.31 7.42 -6.95
CA THR A 251 7.26 6.92 -6.04
C THR A 251 7.69 5.70 -5.23
N PHE A 252 8.38 4.73 -5.83
CA PHE A 252 8.91 3.51 -5.21
C PHE A 252 10.44 3.41 -5.30
N ALA A 253 11.15 4.51 -5.57
CA ALA A 253 12.61 4.49 -5.64
C ALA A 253 13.20 3.97 -4.33
N GLY A 254 14.15 3.05 -4.37
CA GLY A 254 14.78 2.45 -3.19
C GLY A 254 13.89 1.47 -2.41
N CYS A 255 12.80 0.95 -2.99
CA CYS A 255 12.03 -0.14 -2.38
C CYS A 255 12.75 -1.48 -2.59
N HIS A 256 13.82 -1.71 -1.85
CA HIS A 256 14.73 -2.84 -2.06
C HIS A 256 14.08 -4.22 -1.91
N SER A 257 13.05 -4.37 -1.07
CA SER A 257 12.34 -5.65 -0.84
C SER A 257 11.23 -5.96 -1.87
N LEU A 258 10.94 -5.04 -2.81
CA LEU A 258 9.84 -5.21 -3.76
C LEU A 258 10.22 -6.24 -4.83
N LYS A 259 9.61 -7.42 -4.80
CA LYS A 259 9.99 -8.56 -5.69
C LYS A 259 9.24 -8.60 -7.01
N SER A 260 7.96 -8.28 -6.95
CA SER A 260 7.08 -8.32 -8.11
C SER A 260 5.96 -7.31 -7.97
N LEU A 261 5.55 -6.71 -9.08
CA LEU A 261 4.48 -5.72 -9.09
C LEU A 261 3.57 -5.87 -10.28
N LYS A 262 2.26 -5.79 -10.05
CA LYS A 262 1.25 -5.70 -11.11
C LYS A 262 0.67 -4.30 -11.17
N ILE A 263 1.04 -3.55 -12.20
CA ILE A 263 0.47 -2.21 -12.45
C ILE A 263 -0.98 -2.41 -12.97
N PRO A 264 -1.99 -1.75 -12.37
CA PRO A 264 -3.38 -1.96 -12.71
C PRO A 264 -3.73 -1.35 -14.08
N ASN A 265 -4.72 -1.95 -14.74
CA ASN A 265 -5.25 -1.44 -15.99
C ASN A 265 -5.76 0.01 -15.79
N GLY A 266 -5.41 0.90 -16.70
CA GLY A 266 -5.80 2.31 -16.61
C GLY A 266 -4.65 3.24 -16.21
N VAL A 267 -3.54 2.70 -15.71
CA VAL A 267 -2.30 3.47 -15.59
C VAL A 267 -1.78 3.81 -16.99
N THR A 268 -1.52 5.09 -17.22
CA THR A 268 -1.03 5.62 -18.50
C THR A 268 0.40 6.15 -18.40
N TYR A 269 0.88 6.42 -17.19
CA TYR A 269 2.14 7.13 -16.95
C TYR A 269 2.95 6.51 -15.79
N ILE A 270 4.22 6.23 -16.06
CA ILE A 270 5.24 5.82 -15.08
C ILE A 270 6.36 6.88 -15.09
N GLY A 271 6.55 7.56 -13.97
CA GLY A 271 7.44 8.71 -13.83
C GLY A 271 8.93 8.36 -13.78
N MET A 272 9.74 9.42 -13.88
CA MET A 272 11.19 9.35 -13.83
C MET A 272 11.64 8.69 -12.51
N LEU A 273 12.55 7.72 -12.60
CA LEU A 273 13.10 7.01 -11.44
C LEU A 273 12.04 6.35 -10.53
N ALA A 274 10.81 6.11 -11.02
CA ALA A 274 9.69 5.63 -10.21
C ALA A 274 9.98 4.34 -9.42
N PHE A 275 10.77 3.43 -9.98
CA PHE A 275 11.22 2.17 -9.36
C PHE A 275 12.75 2.06 -9.35
N ASN A 276 13.46 3.19 -9.35
CA ASN A 276 14.92 3.18 -9.32
C ASN A 276 15.44 2.43 -8.10
N SER A 277 16.46 1.59 -8.29
CA SER A 277 17.13 0.85 -7.21
C SER A 277 16.20 -0.09 -6.42
N CYS A 278 15.12 -0.59 -7.03
CA CYS A 278 14.37 -1.73 -6.52
C CYS A 278 15.15 -3.03 -6.81
N THR A 279 16.20 -3.28 -6.04
CA THR A 279 17.21 -4.31 -6.36
C THR A 279 16.70 -5.76 -6.34
N GLU A 280 15.63 -6.06 -5.58
CA GLU A 280 14.99 -7.38 -5.62
C GLU A 280 13.85 -7.50 -6.64
N LEU A 281 13.55 -6.45 -7.42
CA LEU A 281 12.45 -6.46 -8.37
C LEU A 281 12.77 -7.35 -9.56
N LYS A 282 12.16 -8.54 -9.60
CA LYS A 282 12.39 -9.55 -10.65
C LYS A 282 11.31 -9.59 -11.72
N SER A 283 10.10 -9.09 -11.43
CA SER A 283 9.02 -9.08 -12.43
C SER A 283 8.07 -7.90 -12.28
N VAL A 284 7.79 -7.20 -13.38
CA VAL A 284 6.78 -6.14 -13.43
C VAL A 284 5.78 -6.43 -14.54
N PHE A 285 4.49 -6.38 -14.22
CA PHE A 285 3.40 -6.48 -15.20
C PHE A 285 2.94 -5.07 -15.57
N ILE A 286 3.12 -4.69 -16.83
CA ILE A 286 2.78 -3.37 -17.37
C ILE A 286 1.59 -3.53 -18.32
N PRO A 287 0.45 -2.86 -18.08
CA PRO A 287 -0.71 -2.94 -18.97
C PRO A 287 -0.49 -2.11 -20.24
N SER A 288 -1.18 -2.49 -21.31
CA SER A 288 -1.15 -1.79 -22.61
C SER A 288 -1.75 -0.39 -22.57
N SER A 289 -2.36 0.01 -21.45
CA SER A 289 -2.80 1.38 -21.22
C SER A 289 -1.62 2.34 -20.95
N VAL A 290 -0.44 1.83 -20.60
CA VAL A 290 0.74 2.67 -20.37
C VAL A 290 1.22 3.25 -21.71
N THR A 291 1.27 4.58 -21.79
CA THR A 291 1.70 5.34 -22.97
C THR A 291 2.96 6.16 -22.71
N ALA A 292 3.42 6.28 -21.46
CA ALA A 292 4.67 6.95 -21.11
C ALA A 292 5.41 6.24 -19.97
N ILE A 293 6.70 5.99 -20.16
CA ILE A 293 7.64 5.48 -19.16
C ILE A 293 8.87 6.40 -19.21
N LEU A 294 9.06 7.25 -18.19
CA LEU A 294 10.10 8.27 -18.22
C LEU A 294 11.48 7.75 -17.79
N ASP A 295 12.49 8.62 -17.93
CA ASP A 295 13.91 8.30 -17.78
C ASP A 295 14.20 7.51 -16.50
N ASN A 296 15.00 6.46 -16.65
CA ASN A 296 15.48 5.63 -15.54
C ASN A 296 14.40 5.03 -14.62
N ALA A 297 13.15 4.90 -15.08
CA ALA A 297 12.04 4.41 -14.26
C ALA A 297 12.35 3.07 -13.57
N PHE A 298 13.16 2.20 -14.17
CA PHE A 298 13.55 0.89 -13.63
C PHE A 298 15.08 0.69 -13.56
N THR A 299 15.86 1.76 -13.50
CA THR A 299 17.33 1.66 -13.39
C THR A 299 17.74 1.02 -12.06
N ASN A 300 18.86 0.28 -12.04
CA ASN A 300 19.34 -0.48 -10.87
C ASN A 300 18.36 -1.58 -10.40
N CYS A 301 17.60 -2.17 -11.31
CA CYS A 301 16.76 -3.36 -11.09
C CYS A 301 17.33 -4.55 -11.87
N PRO A 302 18.36 -5.25 -11.37
CA PRO A 302 19.08 -6.28 -12.13
C PRO A 302 18.24 -7.54 -12.35
N ASP A 303 18.37 -8.13 -13.54
CA ASP A 303 17.69 -9.37 -13.98
C ASP A 303 16.15 -9.30 -13.92
N MET A 304 15.58 -8.11 -14.13
CA MET A 304 14.13 -7.92 -14.09
C MET A 304 13.48 -8.34 -15.42
N ASN A 305 12.33 -9.00 -15.33
CA ASN A 305 11.47 -9.29 -16.48
C ASN A 305 10.30 -8.31 -16.52
N ILE A 306 10.00 -7.79 -17.70
CA ILE A 306 8.82 -6.96 -17.95
C ILE A 306 7.81 -7.78 -18.73
N TYR A 307 6.59 -7.89 -18.21
CA TYR A 307 5.47 -8.55 -18.87
C TYR A 307 4.49 -7.48 -19.32
N TYR A 308 4.59 -7.10 -20.58
CA TYR A 308 3.73 -6.09 -21.18
C TYR A 308 2.50 -6.74 -21.80
N SER A 309 1.32 -6.23 -21.49
CA SER A 309 0.06 -6.81 -21.95
C SER A 309 -0.26 -6.50 -23.42
N GLY A 310 0.41 -5.51 -24.01
CA GLY A 310 0.22 -5.09 -25.40
C GLY A 310 1.21 -5.74 -26.37
N SER A 311 1.05 -5.37 -27.65
CA SER A 311 1.94 -5.81 -28.71
C SER A 311 3.29 -5.08 -28.68
N ARG A 312 4.25 -5.57 -29.47
CA ARG A 312 5.55 -4.90 -29.62
C ARG A 312 5.42 -3.53 -30.27
N GLU A 313 4.48 -3.36 -31.20
CA GLU A 313 4.19 -2.08 -31.85
C GLU A 313 3.66 -1.06 -30.85
N GLN A 314 2.76 -1.49 -29.94
CA GLN A 314 2.26 -0.63 -28.87
C GLN A 314 3.38 -0.21 -27.92
N TRP A 315 4.26 -1.13 -27.53
CA TRP A 315 5.43 -0.82 -26.71
C TRP A 315 6.37 0.19 -27.38
N ASN A 316 6.67 0.00 -28.66
CA ASN A 316 7.52 0.92 -29.42
C ASN A 316 6.89 2.33 -29.58
N SER A 317 5.59 2.46 -29.35
CA SER A 317 4.88 3.76 -29.36
C SER A 317 4.83 4.44 -27.98
N ILE A 318 5.32 3.79 -26.92
CA ILE A 318 5.41 4.39 -25.59
C ILE A 318 6.43 5.52 -25.63
N THR A 319 6.04 6.69 -25.12
CA THR A 319 6.97 7.80 -24.93
C THR A 319 7.99 7.43 -23.85
N LEU A 320 9.25 7.28 -24.27
CA LEU A 320 10.40 7.20 -23.38
C LEU A 320 10.90 8.62 -23.05
N GLY A 321 11.57 8.80 -21.92
CA GLY A 321 12.05 10.10 -21.46
C GLY A 321 13.08 10.79 -22.38
N TYR A 322 13.61 11.94 -21.95
CA TYR A 322 14.44 12.83 -22.77
C TYR A 322 15.83 12.27 -23.12
N THR A 323 16.22 11.15 -22.52
CA THR A 323 17.48 10.48 -22.83
C THR A 323 17.16 9.13 -23.49
N GLU A 324 17.42 9.03 -24.80
CA GLU A 324 17.25 7.80 -25.60
C GLU A 324 18.07 6.61 -25.04
N GLU A 325 18.99 6.86 -24.11
CA GLU A 325 19.90 5.89 -23.47
C GLU A 325 19.45 5.36 -22.09
N SER A 326 18.34 5.82 -21.49
CA SER A 326 18.08 5.58 -20.05
C SER A 326 17.13 4.44 -19.68
N PHE A 327 16.56 3.74 -20.66
CA PHE A 327 15.83 2.49 -20.39
C PHE A 327 16.76 1.32 -20.71
N ASP A 328 17.52 0.88 -19.71
CA ASP A 328 18.47 -0.23 -19.84
C ASP A 328 17.74 -1.51 -20.28
N PRO A 329 17.98 -1.99 -21.52
CA PRO A 329 17.36 -3.20 -22.05
C PRO A 329 17.97 -4.50 -21.48
N GLY A 330 18.82 -4.43 -20.44
CA GLY A 330 19.23 -5.60 -19.66
C GLY A 330 18.05 -6.43 -19.12
N ASN A 331 16.85 -5.87 -19.14
CA ASN A 331 15.60 -6.52 -18.78
C ASN A 331 14.91 -7.18 -19.99
N THR A 332 14.53 -8.44 -19.84
CA THR A 332 13.78 -9.17 -20.89
C THR A 332 12.32 -8.72 -20.89
N ILE A 333 11.82 -8.28 -22.06
CA ILE A 333 10.43 -7.85 -22.24
C ILE A 333 9.62 -8.93 -22.97
N HIS A 334 8.51 -9.33 -22.36
CA HIS A 334 7.54 -10.31 -22.87
C HIS A 334 6.26 -9.58 -23.30
N PHE A 335 5.87 -9.72 -24.57
CA PHE A 335 4.71 -9.05 -25.17
C PHE A 335 3.47 -9.94 -25.16
N ASN A 336 2.28 -9.32 -25.21
CA ASN A 336 0.98 -10.01 -25.13
C ASN A 336 0.90 -10.95 -23.91
N SER A 337 1.60 -10.60 -22.83
CA SER A 337 1.74 -11.44 -21.64
C SER A 337 1.08 -10.75 -20.46
N PHE A 338 0.06 -11.40 -19.88
CA PHE A 338 -0.54 -10.96 -18.64
C PHE A 338 -0.65 -12.14 -17.67
N GLY A 339 -0.01 -11.99 -16.52
CA GLY A 339 0.03 -13.01 -15.47
C GLY A 339 1.47 -13.33 -15.08
N ILE A 340 1.68 -13.56 -13.78
CA ILE A 340 2.88 -14.18 -13.18
C ILE A 340 3.41 -15.23 -14.17
N PRO A 341 4.74 -15.39 -14.37
CA PRO A 341 5.23 -16.62 -14.98
C PRO A 341 4.77 -17.78 -14.10
N GLU A 342 3.54 -18.25 -14.31
CA GLU A 342 3.18 -19.62 -14.03
C GLU A 342 4.28 -20.40 -14.69
N LYS A 343 4.98 -21.26 -13.92
CA LYS A 343 5.95 -22.19 -14.47
C LYS A 343 5.32 -22.84 -15.70
N LYS A 344 5.66 -22.35 -16.88
CA LYS A 344 5.15 -22.89 -18.13
C LYS A 344 5.95 -24.16 -18.33
N SER A 345 5.29 -25.30 -18.17
CA SER A 345 5.84 -26.57 -18.64
C SER A 345 5.92 -26.46 -20.15
N ALA A 346 7.13 -26.38 -20.71
CA ALA A 346 7.32 -26.50 -22.15
C ALA A 346 6.86 -27.89 -22.58
N ILE A 347 5.98 -27.96 -23.58
CA ILE A 347 5.64 -29.21 -24.26
C ILE A 347 6.47 -29.23 -25.54
N ASN A 348 7.43 -30.16 -25.63
CA ASN A 348 8.17 -30.39 -26.86
C ASN A 348 7.28 -31.21 -27.80
N VAL A 349 6.96 -30.66 -28.97
CA VAL A 349 6.30 -31.43 -30.02
C VAL A 349 7.39 -32.07 -30.88
N THR A 350 7.41 -33.39 -30.91
CA THR A 350 8.30 -34.17 -31.78
C THR A 350 7.51 -34.86 -32.87
N VAL A 351 8.01 -34.82 -34.11
CA VAL A 351 7.55 -35.70 -35.19
C VAL A 351 8.68 -36.65 -35.52
N ASN A 352 8.40 -37.96 -35.42
CA ASN A 352 9.37 -39.04 -35.63
C ASN A 352 10.66 -38.89 -34.80
N GLY A 353 10.53 -38.43 -33.55
CA GLY A 353 11.66 -38.26 -32.62
C GLY A 353 12.48 -36.97 -32.77
N ASN A 354 12.16 -36.09 -33.74
CA ASN A 354 12.82 -34.79 -33.89
C ASN A 354 11.92 -33.67 -33.39
N ILE A 355 12.46 -32.76 -32.58
CA ILE A 355 11.75 -31.59 -32.04
C ILE A 355 11.46 -30.63 -33.20
N ILE A 356 10.20 -30.30 -33.43
CA ILE A 356 9.76 -29.47 -34.57
C ILE A 356 9.21 -28.10 -34.18
N SER A 357 8.88 -27.87 -32.90
CA SER A 357 8.74 -26.51 -32.37
C SER A 357 8.93 -26.47 -30.86
N ASP A 358 9.62 -25.42 -30.39
CA ASP A 358 9.37 -24.85 -29.07
C ASP A 358 8.14 -23.91 -29.21
N HIS A 359 7.40 -23.65 -28.12
CA HIS A 359 6.38 -22.58 -27.97
C HIS A 359 4.88 -22.93 -28.01
N TYR A 360 4.43 -24.17 -27.78
CA TYR A 360 3.02 -24.38 -27.39
C TYR A 360 2.84 -24.29 -25.87
N TYR A 361 1.93 -23.43 -25.41
CA TYR A 361 1.62 -23.20 -24.00
C TYR A 361 0.16 -23.52 -23.71
N ALA A 362 -0.09 -24.46 -22.81
CA ALA A 362 -1.42 -24.72 -22.25
C ALA A 362 -1.66 -23.84 -21.01
N LYS A 363 -2.86 -23.26 -20.90
CA LYS A 363 -3.30 -22.46 -19.75
C LYS A 363 -3.99 -23.37 -18.74
N LEU A 364 -3.44 -23.51 -17.53
CA LEU A 364 -4.00 -24.35 -16.47
C LEU A 364 -4.42 -23.50 -15.29
N LYS A 365 -5.66 -23.68 -14.81
CA LYS A 365 -6.15 -23.00 -13.61
C LYS A 365 -6.10 -24.00 -12.44
N GLY A 366 -5.07 -23.90 -11.59
CA GLY A 366 -5.14 -24.42 -10.21
C GLY A 366 -4.33 -25.66 -9.79
N ALA A 367 -3.16 -25.97 -10.38
CA ALA A 367 -2.31 -27.08 -9.89
C ALA A 367 -0.97 -26.60 -9.27
N GLN A 368 -0.56 -27.23 -8.16
CA GLN A 368 0.59 -26.80 -7.32
C GLN A 368 1.94 -27.49 -7.63
N SER A 369 2.06 -28.37 -8.64
CA SER A 369 3.37 -28.91 -9.06
C SER A 369 3.29 -29.65 -10.41
N TYR A 370 4.29 -29.49 -11.29
CA TYR A 370 4.33 -30.09 -12.63
C TYR A 370 5.62 -30.92 -12.87
N ARG A 371 5.51 -32.00 -13.66
CA ARG A 371 6.62 -32.76 -14.29
C ARG A 371 6.51 -32.66 -15.81
N ALA A 372 7.64 -32.72 -16.52
CA ALA A 372 7.69 -32.71 -17.99
C ALA A 372 7.08 -34.00 -18.58
N VAL A 373 6.30 -33.87 -19.66
CA VAL A 373 5.71 -34.99 -20.43
C VAL A 373 6.04 -34.78 -21.91
N SER A 374 6.54 -35.83 -22.57
CA SER A 374 6.80 -35.85 -24.02
C SER A 374 5.65 -36.60 -24.71
N LEU A 375 5.12 -36.03 -25.80
CA LEU A 375 4.04 -36.60 -26.62
C LEU A 375 4.56 -36.87 -28.02
N ASP A 376 4.56 -38.14 -28.42
CA ASP A 376 4.77 -38.56 -29.81
C ASP A 376 3.40 -38.88 -30.42
N MET A 377 2.96 -38.07 -31.39
CA MET A 377 1.61 -38.16 -31.94
C MET A 377 1.54 -38.73 -33.36
N GLY A 378 2.64 -39.12 -34.00
CA GLY A 378 2.62 -39.97 -35.20
C GLY A 378 1.65 -39.57 -36.33
N PHE A 379 1.43 -38.27 -36.57
CA PHE A 379 0.62 -37.75 -37.69
C PHE A 379 1.36 -36.62 -38.41
N ASP A 380 1.21 -36.58 -39.75
CA ASP A 380 1.98 -35.73 -40.69
C ASP A 380 1.25 -34.41 -41.06
N THR A 381 0.46 -33.83 -40.15
CA THR A 381 -0.30 -32.59 -40.43
C THR A 381 -0.40 -31.65 -39.24
N ASP A 382 -0.30 -30.34 -39.51
CA ASP A 382 -0.34 -29.24 -38.52
C ASP A 382 -1.70 -29.13 -37.80
N ILE A 383 -1.66 -28.93 -36.47
CA ILE A 383 -2.84 -28.83 -35.59
C ILE A 383 -2.81 -27.48 -34.85
N ASP A 384 -3.88 -26.69 -34.99
CA ASP A 384 -3.94 -25.35 -34.41
C ASP A 384 -4.68 -25.29 -33.05
N TYR A 385 -5.81 -26.01 -32.88
CA TYR A 385 -6.54 -26.09 -31.60
C TYR A 385 -7.62 -27.20 -31.56
N ALA A 386 -8.20 -27.47 -30.37
CA ALA A 386 -9.23 -28.49 -30.15
C ALA A 386 -10.53 -27.94 -29.50
N LYS A 387 -11.69 -28.55 -29.80
CA LYS A 387 -12.98 -28.27 -29.14
C LYS A 387 -13.63 -29.56 -28.62
N ALA A 388 -14.20 -29.50 -27.41
CA ALA A 388 -14.94 -30.61 -26.79
C ALA A 388 -16.44 -30.29 -26.65
N LYS A 389 -17.31 -31.26 -26.91
CA LYS A 389 -18.77 -31.13 -26.78
C LYS A 389 -19.35 -32.32 -26.01
N TRP A 390 -20.24 -32.02 -25.07
CA TRP A 390 -20.99 -33.02 -24.29
C TRP A 390 -22.35 -33.28 -24.95
N THR A 391 -22.71 -34.55 -25.12
CA THR A 391 -24.04 -34.94 -25.59
C THR A 391 -24.69 -35.87 -24.57
N SER A 392 -25.59 -35.30 -23.76
CA SER A 392 -26.44 -36.06 -22.84
C SER A 392 -27.65 -36.59 -23.60
N LYS A 393 -27.72 -37.90 -23.85
CA LYS A 393 -28.99 -38.55 -24.21
C LYS A 393 -29.79 -38.75 -22.92
N ASN A 394 -30.88 -38.00 -22.79
CA ASN A 394 -31.89 -37.99 -21.70
C ASN A 394 -31.52 -37.20 -20.43
N SER A 395 -31.49 -35.87 -20.56
CA SER A 395 -31.38 -34.92 -19.44
C SER A 395 -32.76 -34.36 -19.06
N LYS A 396 -33.45 -35.01 -18.12
CA LYS A 396 -34.29 -34.27 -17.17
C LYS A 396 -33.49 -34.11 -15.87
N TYR A 397 -33.46 -32.89 -15.37
CA TYR A 397 -32.87 -32.43 -14.10
C TYR A 397 -31.34 -32.23 -14.05
N MET A 398 -30.88 -31.09 -14.59
CA MET A 398 -29.79 -30.29 -13.98
C MET A 398 -29.97 -28.82 -14.41
N GLN A 399 -30.30 -27.94 -13.48
CA GLN A 399 -30.20 -26.49 -13.65
C GLN A 399 -29.10 -26.00 -12.69
N ILE A 400 -28.10 -25.32 -13.25
CA ILE A 400 -27.04 -24.63 -12.52
C ILE A 400 -27.44 -23.15 -12.53
N SER A 401 -27.61 -22.53 -11.37
CA SER A 401 -27.80 -21.07 -11.33
C SER A 401 -26.46 -20.37 -11.53
N GLU A 402 -26.50 -19.13 -12.03
CA GLU A 402 -25.35 -18.33 -12.49
C GLU A 402 -24.21 -18.16 -11.45
N ASN A 403 -24.45 -18.54 -10.19
CA ASN A 403 -23.50 -18.38 -9.09
C ASN A 403 -22.87 -19.71 -8.62
N GLY A 404 -23.06 -20.81 -9.35
CA GLY A 404 -22.25 -22.02 -9.19
C GLY A 404 -22.53 -22.90 -7.96
N HIS A 405 -23.74 -22.88 -7.40
CA HIS A 405 -24.14 -23.81 -6.34
C HIS A 405 -25.23 -24.80 -6.79
N VAL A 406 -24.99 -26.10 -6.52
CA VAL A 406 -25.87 -27.22 -6.86
C VAL A 406 -26.78 -27.54 -5.67
N THR A 407 -28.09 -27.43 -5.84
CA THR A 407 -29.07 -27.44 -4.73
C THR A 407 -29.80 -28.76 -4.48
N ASN A 408 -29.38 -29.92 -5.03
CA ASN A 408 -30.05 -31.18 -4.70
C ASN A 408 -29.11 -32.37 -4.52
N LYS A 409 -29.16 -32.98 -3.32
CA LYS A 409 -28.33 -34.11 -2.87
C LYS A 409 -29.11 -35.42 -2.95
N LYS A 410 -29.03 -36.12 -4.10
CA LYS A 410 -29.23 -37.58 -4.20
C LYS A 410 -28.79 -38.03 -5.60
N PHE A 411 -27.71 -38.82 -5.70
CA PHE A 411 -27.20 -39.33 -6.98
C PHE A 411 -26.96 -40.85 -6.92
N PHE A 412 -27.50 -41.56 -7.91
CA PHE A 412 -27.03 -42.86 -8.40
C PHE A 412 -26.47 -42.64 -9.82
N GLY A 413 -25.35 -43.31 -10.14
CA GLY A 413 -24.43 -42.97 -11.24
C GLY A 413 -25.03 -42.87 -12.65
N ARG A 414 -24.45 -41.98 -13.47
CA ARG A 414 -24.78 -41.80 -14.90
C ARG A 414 -23.49 -41.79 -15.74
N SER A 415 -23.56 -42.37 -16.94
CA SER A 415 -22.53 -42.28 -17.98
C SER A 415 -22.86 -41.18 -18.99
N SER A 416 -21.88 -40.38 -19.38
CA SER A 416 -22.00 -39.34 -20.41
C SER A 416 -20.96 -39.57 -21.50
N ASP A 417 -21.35 -39.43 -22.76
CA ASP A 417 -20.43 -39.50 -23.89
C ASP A 417 -19.85 -38.10 -24.15
N MET A 418 -18.52 -37.99 -24.24
CA MET A 418 -17.80 -36.77 -24.60
C MET A 418 -17.17 -36.96 -25.98
N THR A 419 -17.45 -36.04 -26.89
CA THR A 419 -16.85 -36.03 -28.22
C THR A 419 -15.88 -34.86 -28.34
N VAL A 420 -14.63 -35.17 -28.68
CA VAL A 420 -13.58 -34.17 -28.95
C VAL A 420 -13.34 -34.12 -30.44
N THR A 421 -13.35 -32.92 -30.99
CA THR A 421 -13.11 -32.67 -32.42
C THR A 421 -11.92 -31.71 -32.55
N LEU A 422 -10.97 -32.08 -33.39
CA LEU A 422 -9.79 -31.29 -33.73
C LEU A 422 -10.08 -30.49 -34.99
N PHE A 423 -9.58 -29.26 -35.05
CA PHE A 423 -9.81 -28.34 -36.15
C PHE A 423 -8.49 -27.79 -36.69
N ASP A 424 -8.48 -27.48 -37.98
CA ASP A 424 -7.42 -26.69 -38.61
C ASP A 424 -7.65 -25.18 -38.44
N SER A 425 -6.69 -24.37 -38.90
CA SER A 425 -6.73 -22.90 -38.94
C SER A 425 -7.89 -22.32 -39.76
N ASN A 426 -8.44 -23.10 -40.70
CA ASN A 426 -9.63 -22.73 -41.46
C ASN A 426 -10.93 -23.13 -40.76
N ASN A 427 -10.85 -23.60 -39.51
CA ASN A 427 -11.97 -24.04 -38.69
C ASN A 427 -12.68 -25.28 -39.26
N SER A 428 -11.99 -26.06 -40.09
CA SER A 428 -12.46 -27.35 -40.63
C SER A 428 -12.10 -28.47 -39.66
N ALA A 429 -13.06 -29.36 -39.40
CA ALA A 429 -12.83 -30.50 -38.51
C ALA A 429 -11.91 -31.54 -39.20
N ILE A 430 -10.75 -31.79 -38.62
CA ILE A 430 -9.73 -32.71 -39.17
C ILE A 430 -9.74 -34.08 -38.51
N ALA A 431 -10.24 -34.19 -37.26
CA ALA A 431 -10.43 -35.48 -36.59
C ALA A 431 -11.49 -35.39 -35.48
N GLN A 432 -12.18 -36.51 -35.18
CA GLN A 432 -13.16 -36.58 -34.10
C GLN A 432 -13.11 -37.91 -33.37
N LYS A 433 -13.13 -37.90 -32.03
CA LYS A 433 -13.16 -39.11 -31.21
C LYS A 433 -14.10 -38.95 -30.02
N THR A 434 -14.89 -39.98 -29.75
CA THR A 434 -15.87 -40.01 -28.66
C THR A 434 -15.42 -40.99 -27.58
N VAL A 435 -15.45 -40.55 -26.32
CA VAL A 435 -15.10 -41.36 -25.15
C VAL A 435 -16.28 -41.36 -24.18
N ARG A 436 -16.59 -42.53 -23.61
CA ARG A 436 -17.63 -42.68 -22.59
C ARG A 436 -17.02 -42.49 -21.21
N LEU A 437 -17.55 -41.52 -20.46
CA LEU A 437 -17.12 -41.18 -19.11
C LEU A 437 -18.20 -41.60 -18.11
N VAL A 438 -17.79 -42.26 -17.03
CA VAL A 438 -18.68 -42.60 -15.92
C VAL A 438 -18.17 -41.90 -14.66
N LEU A 439 -19.00 -41.04 -14.08
CA LEU A 439 -18.62 -40.24 -12.92
C LEU A 439 -19.17 -40.88 -11.65
N TYR A 440 -18.31 -41.10 -10.67
CA TYR A 440 -18.67 -41.57 -9.33
C TYR A 440 -18.12 -40.62 -8.27
N ARG A 441 -18.87 -40.38 -7.20
CA ARG A 441 -18.39 -39.58 -6.07
C ARG A 441 -18.17 -40.50 -4.88
N ARG A 442 -16.98 -40.46 -4.28
CA ARG A 442 -16.71 -40.94 -2.92
C ARG A 442 -16.57 -39.73 -2.00
N GLU A 443 -16.74 -39.95 -0.70
CA GLU A 443 -17.09 -38.91 0.29
C GLU A 443 -16.27 -37.60 0.23
N SER A 444 -14.99 -37.65 -0.19
CA SER A 444 -14.13 -36.48 -0.38
C SER A 444 -13.58 -36.26 -1.81
N HIS A 445 -13.87 -37.14 -2.78
CA HIS A 445 -13.30 -37.09 -4.14
C HIS A 445 -14.32 -37.46 -5.24
N LEU A 446 -14.16 -36.88 -6.42
CA LEU A 446 -14.87 -37.29 -7.63
C LEU A 446 -13.96 -38.21 -8.45
N ASP A 447 -14.35 -39.47 -8.60
CA ASP A 447 -13.67 -40.46 -9.42
C ASP A 447 -14.28 -40.49 -10.82
N ILE A 448 -13.44 -40.38 -11.85
CA ILE A 448 -13.85 -40.48 -13.25
C ILE A 448 -13.36 -41.80 -13.81
N LEU A 449 -14.29 -42.68 -14.21
CA LEU A 449 -14.00 -43.96 -14.83
C LEU A 449 -14.23 -43.88 -16.33
N CYS A 450 -13.17 -44.04 -17.13
CA CYS A 450 -13.23 -44.10 -18.59
C CYS A 450 -13.27 -45.55 -19.05
N HIS A 451 -14.17 -45.90 -19.98
CA HIS A 451 -14.20 -47.24 -20.60
C HIS A 451 -13.49 -47.20 -21.97
N GLY A 452 -12.30 -47.79 -22.10
CA GLY A 452 -11.54 -47.86 -23.36
C GLY A 452 -10.26 -48.72 -23.29
N GLY A 453 -9.82 -49.26 -24.44
CA GLY A 453 -8.62 -50.12 -24.55
C GLY A 453 -7.29 -49.35 -24.56
N ALA A 454 -6.15 -50.06 -24.45
CA ALA A 454 -4.80 -49.51 -24.21
C ALA A 454 -4.34 -48.40 -25.19
N ASN A 455 -4.84 -48.38 -26.43
CA ASN A 455 -4.51 -47.35 -27.43
C ASN A 455 -5.18 -45.99 -27.18
N HIS A 456 -5.93 -45.84 -26.08
CA HIS A 456 -6.60 -44.59 -25.69
C HIS A 456 -5.83 -43.80 -24.62
N ILE A 457 -4.74 -44.35 -24.09
CA ILE A 457 -3.98 -43.75 -22.97
C ILE A 457 -3.42 -42.34 -23.30
N PRO A 458 -2.78 -42.09 -24.46
CA PRO A 458 -2.25 -40.75 -24.79
C PRO A 458 -3.37 -39.71 -24.95
N PHE A 459 -4.52 -40.12 -25.51
CA PHE A 459 -5.68 -39.27 -25.69
C PHE A 459 -6.42 -39.00 -24.36
N MET A 460 -6.36 -39.95 -23.41
CA MET A 460 -6.89 -39.77 -22.06
C MET A 460 -6.05 -38.80 -21.23
N GLN A 461 -4.72 -38.84 -21.37
CA GLN A 461 -3.84 -37.88 -20.72
C GLN A 461 -4.14 -36.45 -21.18
N LEU A 462 -4.33 -36.25 -22.49
CA LEU A 462 -4.76 -34.97 -23.06
C LEU A 462 -6.08 -34.46 -22.46
N ILE A 463 -7.06 -35.34 -22.23
CA ILE A 463 -8.35 -34.95 -21.61
C ILE A 463 -8.16 -34.60 -20.14
N LEU A 464 -7.42 -35.40 -19.36
CA LEU A 464 -7.16 -35.11 -17.94
C LEU A 464 -6.38 -33.81 -17.76
N ASP A 465 -5.41 -33.56 -18.64
CA ASP A 465 -4.59 -32.34 -18.64
C ASP A 465 -5.44 -31.11 -18.99
N ILE A 466 -6.39 -31.20 -19.93
CA ILE A 466 -7.30 -30.07 -20.26
C ILE A 466 -8.19 -29.67 -19.07
N PHE A 467 -8.54 -30.62 -18.19
CA PHE A 467 -9.48 -30.38 -17.09
C PHE A 467 -8.81 -30.26 -15.71
N GLY A 468 -7.49 -30.48 -15.60
CA GLY A 468 -6.71 -30.24 -14.38
C GLY A 468 -6.98 -31.22 -13.24
N PHE A 469 -7.18 -32.51 -13.55
CA PHE A 469 -7.36 -33.59 -12.58
C PHE A 469 -6.04 -34.21 -12.09
#